data_AF-A0A7I8KKH2-F1
#
_entry.id   AF-A0A7I8KKH2-F1
#
_cell.length_a   1.000
_cell.length_b   1.000
_cell.length_c   1.000
_cell.angle_alpha   90.00
_cell.angle_beta   90.00
_cell.angle_gamma   90.00
#
_symmetry.space_group_name_H-M   'P 1'
#
loop_
_entity.id
_entity.type
_entity.pdbx_description
1 polymer ?
#
loop_
_entity_poly.entity_id
_entity_poly.type
_entity_poly.pdbx_seq_one_letter_code
_entity_poly.pdbx_strand_id
1 'polypeptide(L)' 'MLDFWASTPIGQAESPPEKKLREVGEWLVDRTEARGLLGQRILMTVSLYVLPVWVLLVLLASGVVSLPFNVPFLDDLLS' A
#
# COMPACT_ATOMS: atom_id res chain seq x y z
N MET A 1 7.21 43.41 10.72
CA MET A 1 6.13 42.59 10.09
C MET A 1 6.43 42.29 8.62
N LEU A 2 7.13 43.17 7.90
CA LEU A 2 7.63 42.94 6.54
C LEU A 2 8.92 42.07 6.48
N ASP A 3 9.57 41.84 7.62
CA ASP A 3 10.85 41.11 7.74
C ASP A 3 10.73 39.59 7.52
N PHE A 4 9.52 39.06 7.67
CA PHE A 4 9.22 37.63 7.49
C PHE A 4 9.06 37.22 6.01
N TRP A 5 8.71 38.16 5.13
CA TRP A 5 8.55 37.91 3.69
C TRP A 5 9.85 38.17 2.91
N ALA A 6 10.72 39.06 3.40
CA ALA A 6 12.03 39.34 2.81
C ALA A 6 13.07 38.23 3.02
N SER A 7 12.73 37.19 3.79
CA SER A 7 13.59 36.06 4.12
C SER A 7 13.29 34.81 3.28
N THR A 8 12.57 34.95 2.16
CA THR A 8 12.47 33.87 1.18
C THR A 8 13.86 33.63 0.56
N PRO A 9 14.48 32.44 0.75
CA PRO A 9 15.86 32.19 0.39
C PRO A 9 15.98 31.76 -1.09
N ILE A 10 15.27 32.45 -2.00
CA ILE A 10 15.44 32.21 -3.44
C ILE A 10 16.69 32.99 -3.89
N GLY A 11 17.87 32.42 -3.64
CA GLY A 11 19.15 32.96 -4.12
C GLY A 11 20.33 32.91 -3.13
N GLN A 12 20.12 32.47 -1.88
CA GLN A 12 21.21 32.30 -0.93
C GLN A 12 21.93 30.96 -1.15
N ALA A 13 23.26 30.94 -1.04
CA ALA A 13 24.03 29.71 -1.18
C ALA A 13 23.55 28.68 -0.14
N GLU A 14 23.01 27.57 -0.62
CA GLU A 14 22.46 26.47 0.17
C GLU A 14 23.46 26.07 1.28
N SER A 15 23.03 26.18 2.53
CA SER A 15 23.83 25.75 3.68
C SER A 15 23.94 24.21 3.71
N PRO A 16 24.99 23.64 4.32
CA PRO A 16 25.16 22.18 4.40
C PRO A 16 23.91 21.38 4.86
N PRO A 17 23.11 21.84 5.85
CA PRO A 17 21.90 21.13 6.23
C PRO A 17 20.76 21.26 5.21
N GLU A 18 20.62 22.40 4.53
CA GLU A 18 19.63 22.59 3.45
C GLU A 18 19.91 21.67 2.27
N LYS A 19 21.19 21.54 1.87
CA LYS A 19 21.61 20.58 0.83
C LYS A 19 21.23 19.15 1.19
N LYS A 20 21.46 18.77 2.45
CA LYS A 20 21.12 17.43 2.93
C LYS A 20 19.61 17.19 2.94
N LEU A 21 18.82 18.19 3.33
CA LEU A 21 17.36 18.10 3.27
C LEU A 21 16.86 17.97 1.82
N ARG A 22 17.44 18.69 0.88
CA ARG A 22 17.12 18.56 -0.54
C ARG A 22 17.50 17.18 -1.10
N GLU A 23 18.73 16.72 -0.85
CA GLU A 23 19.18 15.38 -1.27
C GLU A 23 18.28 14.27 -0.70
N VAL A 24 17.88 14.36 0.56
CA VAL A 24 16.97 13.39 1.18
C VAL A 24 15.56 13.49 0.59
N GLY A 25 15.07 14.70 0.30
CA GLY A 25 13.79 14.89 -0.37
C GLY A 25 13.77 14.31 -1.78
N GLU A 26 14.80 14.59 -2.57
CA GLU A 26 15.00 14.04 -3.92
C GLU A 26 15.11 12.50 -3.88
N TRP A 27 15.90 11.96 -2.94
CA TRP A 27 16.01 10.51 -2.74
C TRP A 27 14.68 9.87 -2.35
N LEU A 28 13.92 10.52 -1.46
CA LEU A 28 12.64 9.99 -1.00
C LEU A 28 11.62 9.95 -2.15
N VAL A 29 11.53 11.03 -2.93
CA VAL A 29 10.65 11.12 -4.11
C VAL A 29 10.99 10.02 -5.11
N ASP A 30 12.27 9.88 -5.49
CA ASP A 30 12.75 8.83 -6.40
C ASP A 30 12.41 7.42 -5.89
N ARG A 31 12.60 7.19 -4.57
CA ARG A 31 12.24 5.93 -3.91
C ARG A 31 10.73 5.65 -3.97
N THR A 32 9.90 6.67 -3.77
CA THR A 32 8.43 6.54 -3.78
C THR A 32 7.84 6.44 -5.16
N GLU A 33 8.38 7.09 -6.18
CA GLU A 33 7.89 6.96 -7.56
C GLU A 33 8.18 5.56 -8.11
N ALA A 34 9.41 5.06 -7.89
CA ALA A 34 9.80 3.71 -8.29
C ALA A 34 9.02 2.61 -7.56
N ARG A 35 8.63 2.84 -6.29
CA ARG A 35 7.90 1.85 -5.47
C ARG A 35 6.38 2.04 -5.47
N GLY A 36 5.89 3.23 -5.82
CA GLY A 36 4.47 3.56 -5.81
C GLY A 36 3.71 2.75 -6.86
N LEU A 37 4.26 2.65 -8.06
CA LEU A 37 3.64 1.89 -9.15
C LEU A 37 3.63 0.38 -8.86
N LEU A 38 4.73 -0.14 -8.30
CA LEU A 38 4.87 -1.56 -7.96
C LEU A 38 4.00 -1.93 -6.75
N GLY A 39 3.97 -1.07 -5.73
CA GLY A 39 3.15 -1.20 -4.53
C GLY A 39 1.66 -1.12 -4.85
N GLN A 40 1.23 -0.20 -5.71
CA GLN A 40 -0.15 -0.11 -6.18
C GLN A 40 -0.56 -1.40 -6.90
N ARG A 41 0.29 -1.95 -7.77
CA ARG A 41 -0.03 -3.18 -8.50
C ARG A 41 -0.11 -4.40 -7.59
N ILE A 42 0.78 -4.49 -6.59
CA ILE A 42 0.76 -5.56 -5.58
C ILE A 42 -0.47 -5.44 -4.68
N LEU A 43 -0.77 -4.25 -4.16
CA LEU A 43 -1.96 -4.01 -3.35
C LEU A 43 -3.25 -4.32 -4.12
N MET A 44 -3.31 -3.92 -5.39
CA MET A 44 -4.45 -4.21 -6.25
C MET A 44 -4.57 -5.71 -6.55
N THR A 45 -3.46 -6.40 -6.79
CA THR A 45 -3.45 -7.86 -7.01
C THR A 45 -3.87 -8.61 -5.75
N VAL A 46 -3.26 -8.28 -4.61
CA VAL A 46 -3.58 -8.90 -3.32
C VAL A 46 -5.03 -8.61 -2.97
N SER A 47 -5.50 -7.37 -3.07
CA SER A 47 -6.89 -7.02 -2.78
C SER A 47 -7.86 -7.76 -3.71
N LEU A 48 -7.63 -7.75 -5.02
CA LEU A 48 -8.56 -8.38 -5.97
C LEU A 48 -8.50 -9.90 -6.01
N TYR A 49 -7.41 -10.55 -5.57
CA TYR A 49 -7.31 -12.02 -5.57
C TYR A 49 -7.48 -12.63 -4.18
N VAL A 50 -6.90 -12.02 -3.14
CA VAL A 50 -6.97 -12.53 -1.77
C VAL A 50 -8.36 -12.31 -1.20
N LEU A 51 -9.01 -11.14 -1.38
CA LEU A 51 -10.37 -10.95 -0.87
C LEU A 51 -11.38 -11.97 -1.41
N PRO A 52 -11.53 -12.21 -2.73
CA PRO A 52 -12.54 -13.14 -3.21
C PRO A 52 -12.22 -14.59 -2.82
N VAL A 53 -10.95 -14.98 -2.72
CA VAL A 53 -10.58 -16.32 -2.22
C VAL A 53 -10.97 -16.48 -0.76
N TRP A 54 -10.69 -15.48 0.09
CA TRP A 54 -11.12 -15.49 1.49
C TRP A 54 -12.64 -15.48 1.64
N VAL A 55 -13.34 -14.67 0.85
CA VAL A 55 -14.81 -14.64 0.84
C VAL A 55 -15.38 -16.00 0.39
N LEU A 56 -14.80 -16.63 -0.62
CA LEU A 56 -15.17 -18.00 -1.05
C LEU A 56 -14.94 -19.03 0.06
N LEU A 57 -13.81 -18.97 0.76
CA LEU A 57 -13.51 -19.87 1.87
C LEU A 57 -14.49 -19.68 3.03
N VAL A 58 -14.84 -18.43 3.35
CA VAL A 58 -15.85 -18.11 4.37
C VAL A 58 -17.24 -18.57 3.94
N LEU A 59 -17.62 -18.40 2.67
CA LEU A 59 -18.91 -18.88 2.15
C LEU A 59 -19.01 -20.40 2.15
N LEU A 60 -17.91 -21.08 1.81
CA LEU A 60 -17.77 -22.53 1.87
C LEU A 60 -17.90 -23.02 3.32
N ALA A 61 -17.18 -22.38 4.23
CA ALA A 61 -17.26 -22.68 5.66
C ALA A 61 -18.64 -22.38 6.25
N SER A 62 -19.30 -21.32 5.80
CA SER A 62 -20.65 -20.98 6.27
C SER A 62 -21.74 -21.93 5.74
N GLY A 63 -21.40 -22.88 4.84
CA GLY A 63 -22.37 -23.79 4.22
C GLY A 63 -23.36 -23.11 3.26
N VAL A 64 -23.18 -21.82 2.98
CA VAL A 64 -24.04 -21.02 2.08
C VAL A 64 -23.87 -21.48 0.63
N VAL A 65 -22.65 -21.92 0.27
CA VAL A 65 -22.35 -22.55 -1.01
C VAL A 65 -22.34 -24.06 -0.80
N SER A 66 -23.45 -24.72 -1.10
CA SER A 66 -23.48 -26.18 -1.16
C SER A 66 -22.70 -26.65 -2.39
N LEU A 67 -21.56 -27.32 -2.19
CA LEU A 67 -20.87 -27.99 -3.30
C LEU A 67 -21.75 -29.14 -3.81
N PRO A 68 -21.81 -29.38 -5.13
CA PRO A 68 -22.49 -30.56 -5.69
C PRO A 68 -21.74 -31.88 -5.41
N PHE A 69 -20.69 -31.85 -4.57
CA PHE A 69 -19.88 -32.99 -4.19
C PHE A 69 -19.88 -33.12 -2.67
N ASN A 70 -20.16 -34.32 -2.16
CA ASN A 70 -20.08 -34.64 -0.74
C ASN A 70 -18.60 -34.84 -0.38
N VAL A 71 -18.01 -33.86 0.30
CA VAL A 71 -16.64 -33.93 0.83
C VAL A 71 -16.73 -34.08 2.34
N PRO A 72 -16.68 -35.33 2.86
CA PRO A 72 -16.86 -35.59 4.30
C PRO A 72 -15.84 -34.86 5.17
N PHE A 73 -14.67 -34.49 4.63
CA PHE A 73 -13.69 -33.65 5.31
C PHE A 73 -14.19 -32.24 5.64
N LEU A 74 -14.99 -31.62 4.76
CA LEU A 74 -15.55 -30.28 5.02
C LEU A 74 -16.71 -30.33 6.02
N ASP A 75 -17.52 -31.39 5.97
CA ASP A 75 -18.59 -31.61 6.95
C ASP A 75 -18.03 -31.84 8.36
N ASP A 76 -16.91 -32.55 8.50
CA ASP A 76 -16.23 -32.79 9.80
C ASP A 76 -15.53 -31.53 10.35
N LEU A 77 -15.11 -30.60 9.48
CA LEU A 77 -14.45 -29.36 9.88
C LEU A 77 -15.44 -28.26 10.31
N LEU A 78 -16.70 -28.37 9.87
CA LEU A 78 -17.79 -27.45 10.17
C LEU A 78 -18.74 -27.92 11.27
N SER A 79 -18.57 -29.15 11.75
CA SER A 79 -19.25 -29.69 12.92
C SER A 79 -18.67 -29.14 14.23
#